data_AF-A0A956WFT7-F1
#
_entry.id   AF-A0A956WFT7-F1
#
_cell.length_a   1.000
_cell.length_b   1.000
_cell.length_c   1.000
_cell.angle_alpha   90.00
_cell.angle_beta   90.00
_cell.angle_gamma   90.00
#
_symmetry.space_group_name_H-M   'P 1'
#
loop_
_entity.id
_entity.type
_entity.pdbx_description
1 polymer ?
#
loop_
_entity_poly.entity_id
_entity_poly.type
_entity_poly.pdbx_seq_one_letter_code
_entity_poly.pdbx_strand_id
1 'polypeptide(L)'
;MSAGREISPAPEEGTLAEDANEATNTSALRSDVPVGATIDRARQPVYGQGIVVSLIAAAFLLILAILAVRERETVTGTPATETTGPLFWGLAVLFILLIGVGAQFSEISAARSAAALGHPRRVHEFPTAWIIPVCGMFAAIMLVATLHSTAMFVAGPLIAFFAVGGSLLARDLLDDATDATLRTAATVHTIVIHVVAFLGLSAIYLNKMSLLAAV
;
A
#
# COMPACT_ATOMS: atom_id res chain seq x y z
N MET A 1 41.31 24.72 -71.55
CA MET A 1 40.87 25.67 -72.60
C MET A 1 39.34 25.64 -72.54
N SER A 2 38.68 26.61 -71.90
CA SER A 2 38.27 27.93 -72.43
C SER A 2 37.07 27.82 -73.41
N ALA A 3 35.98 28.60 -73.35
CA ALA A 3 35.35 29.48 -72.35
C ALA A 3 33.94 29.94 -72.88
N GLY A 4 33.10 30.58 -72.05
CA GLY A 4 31.79 31.21 -72.44
C GLY A 4 30.56 30.51 -71.81
N ARG A 5 29.71 31.08 -70.94
CA ARG A 5 29.23 32.48 -70.71
C ARG A 5 28.46 33.02 -71.94
N GLU A 6 27.30 33.69 -71.91
CA GLU A 6 26.38 34.26 -70.88
C GLU A 6 24.91 33.78 -71.17
N ILE A 7 23.81 34.17 -70.51
CA ILE A 7 23.51 35.31 -69.61
C ILE A 7 22.36 35.01 -68.62
N SER A 8 22.01 35.96 -67.75
CA SER A 8 20.75 36.06 -66.99
C SER A 8 20.18 37.48 -67.15
N PRO A 9 18.84 37.65 -67.11
CA PRO A 9 18.33 38.70 -66.23
C PRO A 9 17.05 38.32 -65.46
N ALA A 10 16.93 38.85 -64.25
CA ALA A 10 15.65 39.23 -63.65
C ALA A 10 15.40 40.74 -63.92
N PRO A 11 14.16 41.24 -63.77
CA PRO A 11 13.87 41.97 -62.53
C PRO A 11 12.46 41.74 -61.96
N GLU A 12 12.18 42.47 -60.88
CA GLU A 12 11.09 42.28 -59.90
C GLU A 12 9.76 42.99 -60.24
N GLU A 13 8.85 42.97 -59.25
CA GLU A 13 7.52 43.60 -59.09
C GLU A 13 6.31 42.69 -59.43
N GLY A 14 5.35 42.46 -58.53
CA GLY A 14 5.24 42.84 -57.13
C GLY A 14 3.77 43.05 -56.70
N THR A 15 3.20 42.14 -55.91
CA THR A 15 1.90 42.38 -55.24
C THR A 15 1.84 41.69 -53.87
N LEU A 16 1.35 42.43 -52.88
CA LEU A 16 1.22 42.03 -51.47
C LEU A 16 -0.13 41.32 -51.19
N ALA A 17 -0.23 40.74 -49.99
CA ALA A 17 -1.25 39.80 -49.50
C ALA A 17 -1.05 38.37 -50.05
N GLU A 18 -0.95 37.31 -49.22
CA GLU A 18 -1.79 37.05 -48.05
C GLU A 18 -1.03 36.35 -46.88
N ASP A 19 0.08 36.93 -46.41
CA ASP A 19 0.77 36.51 -45.16
C ASP A 19 -0.07 36.88 -43.92
N ALA A 20 -1.15 36.12 -43.65
CA ALA A 20 -2.07 36.49 -42.57
C ALA A 20 -2.89 35.36 -41.88
N ASN A 21 -2.66 34.05 -42.06
CA ASN A 21 -3.50 33.08 -41.32
C ASN A 21 -3.02 31.65 -40.95
N GLU A 22 -1.74 31.24 -41.10
CA GLU A 22 -1.37 29.87 -40.65
C GLU A 22 -0.02 29.72 -39.90
N ALA A 23 0.58 30.84 -39.48
CA ALA A 23 1.73 30.84 -38.57
C ALA A 23 1.35 31.04 -37.07
N THR A 24 0.05 31.05 -36.74
CA THR A 24 -0.47 31.49 -35.42
C THR A 24 -1.19 30.38 -34.64
N ASN A 25 -0.77 29.12 -34.77
CA ASN A 25 -1.32 28.00 -33.99
C ASN A 25 -0.27 27.12 -33.29
N THR A 26 1.01 27.49 -33.32
CA THR A 26 2.11 26.74 -32.68
C THR A 26 2.67 27.38 -31.40
N SER A 27 2.06 28.47 -30.90
CA SER A 27 2.54 29.20 -29.71
C SER A 27 1.54 29.32 -28.55
N ALA A 28 0.38 28.64 -28.61
CA ALA A 28 -0.73 28.85 -27.67
C ALA A 28 -1.12 27.62 -26.81
N LEU A 29 -0.27 26.58 -26.77
CA LEU A 29 -0.49 25.39 -25.92
C LEU A 29 0.78 24.91 -25.18
N ARG A 30 1.73 25.83 -24.98
CA ARG A 30 2.77 25.66 -23.95
C ARG A 30 2.08 25.89 -22.60
N SER A 31 1.49 24.84 -22.02
CA SER A 31 0.81 24.96 -20.73
C SER A 31 1.82 25.39 -19.67
N ASP A 32 1.61 26.56 -19.07
CA ASP A 32 2.32 27.03 -17.87
C ASP A 32 1.90 26.21 -16.64
N VAL A 33 2.14 24.89 -16.70
CA VAL A 33 2.21 24.04 -15.53
C VAL A 33 3.57 24.36 -14.90
N PRO A 34 3.61 24.91 -13.67
CA PRO A 34 4.88 25.22 -13.03
C PRO A 34 5.70 23.93 -12.91
N VAL A 35 7.01 24.02 -13.17
CA VAL A 35 7.91 22.86 -13.34
C VAL A 35 7.98 21.94 -12.08
N GLY A 36 7.48 22.39 -10.92
CA GLY A 36 7.27 21.54 -9.74
C GLY A 36 5.99 20.69 -9.76
N ALA A 37 4.91 21.13 -10.42
CA ALA A 37 3.60 20.47 -10.38
C ALA A 37 3.50 19.18 -11.23
N THR A 38 4.48 18.90 -12.07
CA THR A 38 4.64 17.60 -12.75
C THR A 38 5.46 16.62 -11.91
N ILE A 39 6.45 17.09 -11.13
CA ILE A 39 7.28 16.24 -10.27
C ILE A 39 6.46 15.70 -9.09
N ASP A 40 5.64 16.54 -8.44
CA ASP A 40 4.72 16.10 -7.37
C ASP A 40 3.58 15.21 -7.87
N ARG A 41 3.15 15.37 -9.13
CA ARG A 41 2.04 14.57 -9.71
C ARG A 41 2.51 13.26 -10.35
N ALA A 42 3.76 13.16 -10.80
CA ALA A 42 4.35 11.93 -11.33
C ALA A 42 4.68 10.91 -10.23
N ARG A 43 4.94 11.36 -8.99
CA ARG A 43 5.01 10.51 -7.80
C ARG A 43 3.61 10.25 -7.21
N GLN A 44 2.66 9.77 -8.02
CA GLN A 44 1.37 9.35 -7.46
C GLN A 44 1.60 8.24 -6.42
N PRO A 45 1.26 8.47 -5.14
CA PRO A 45 1.91 7.74 -4.05
C PRO A 45 1.30 6.34 -3.86
N VAL A 46 2.15 5.31 -3.97
CA VAL A 46 1.84 3.90 -3.62
C VAL A 46 1.25 3.78 -2.21
N TYR A 47 1.68 4.66 -1.29
CA TYR A 47 1.08 4.97 0.01
C TYR A 47 -0.46 4.90 0.03
N GLY A 48 -1.15 5.38 -1.01
CA GLY A 48 -2.62 5.34 -1.10
C GLY A 48 -3.20 3.93 -1.13
N GLN A 49 -2.55 2.98 -1.81
CA GLN A 49 -3.01 1.59 -1.88
C GLN A 49 -2.84 0.87 -0.53
N GLY A 50 -1.73 1.11 0.18
CA GLY A 50 -1.50 0.57 1.52
C GLY A 50 -2.56 1.03 2.53
N ILE A 51 -2.96 2.30 2.47
CA ILE A 51 -4.06 2.85 3.28
C ILE A 51 -5.38 2.16 2.96
N VAL A 52 -5.75 1.99 1.68
CA VAL A 52 -7.00 1.30 1.29
C VAL A 52 -7.02 -0.14 1.79
N VAL A 53 -5.94 -0.91 1.64
CA VAL A 53 -5.86 -2.30 2.14
C VAL A 53 -5.97 -2.34 3.66
N SER A 54 -5.38 -1.39 4.38
CA SER A 54 -5.47 -1.31 5.85
C SER A 54 -6.85 -0.89 6.37
N LEU A 55 -7.58 -0.05 5.64
CA LEU A 55 -8.98 0.29 5.95
C LEU A 55 -9.92 -0.90 5.73
N ILE A 56 -9.71 -1.66 4.66
CA ILE A 56 -10.44 -2.92 4.40
C ILE A 56 -10.14 -3.93 5.53
N ALA A 57 -8.88 -4.04 5.96
CA ALA A 57 -8.49 -4.89 7.10
C ALA A 57 -9.18 -4.48 8.40
N ALA A 58 -9.23 -3.17 8.71
CA ALA A 58 -9.89 -2.64 9.89
C ALA A 58 -11.41 -2.87 9.88
N ALA A 59 -12.07 -2.61 8.75
CA ALA A 59 -13.50 -2.81 8.59
C ALA A 59 -13.89 -4.29 8.73
N PHE A 60 -13.07 -5.20 8.19
CA PHE A 60 -13.29 -6.63 8.37
C PHE A 60 -13.06 -7.09 9.82
N LEU A 61 -12.02 -6.60 10.50
CA LEU A 61 -11.81 -6.92 11.92
C LEU A 61 -12.96 -6.43 12.81
N LEU A 62 -13.61 -5.31 12.45
CA LEU A 62 -14.82 -4.84 13.14
C LEU A 62 -15.97 -5.85 12.99
N ILE A 63 -16.18 -6.39 11.79
CA ILE A 63 -17.20 -7.44 11.55
C ILE A 63 -16.89 -8.68 12.40
N LEU A 64 -15.64 -9.16 12.40
CA LEU A 64 -15.23 -10.30 13.24
C LEU A 64 -15.40 -10.01 14.73
N ALA A 65 -15.08 -8.80 15.20
CA ALA A 65 -15.28 -8.43 16.61
C ALA A 65 -16.77 -8.41 16.99
N ILE A 66 -17.66 -7.95 16.11
CA ILE A 66 -19.11 -8.00 16.32
C ILE A 66 -19.61 -9.45 16.41
N LEU A 67 -19.12 -10.34 15.53
CA LEU A 67 -19.45 -11.77 15.57
C LEU A 67 -18.99 -12.41 16.89
N ALA A 68 -17.71 -12.25 17.25
CA ALA A 68 -17.13 -12.84 18.46
C ALA A 68 -17.81 -12.34 19.75
N VAL A 69 -18.16 -11.06 19.86
CA VAL A 69 -18.87 -10.53 21.05
C VAL A 69 -20.32 -11.03 21.12
N ARG A 70 -20.95 -11.34 19.99
CA ARG A 70 -22.34 -11.86 19.94
C ARG A 70 -22.45 -13.33 20.34
N GLU A 71 -21.43 -14.15 20.10
CA GLU A 71 -21.40 -15.59 20.43
C GLU A 71 -21.21 -15.91 21.93
N ARG A 72 -21.30 -14.89 22.81
CA ARG A 72 -21.02 -14.90 24.26
C ARG A 72 -21.91 -15.80 25.16
N GLU A 73 -22.77 -16.65 24.64
CA GLU A 73 -23.95 -17.10 25.40
C GLU A 73 -23.71 -18.04 26.60
N THR A 74 -22.62 -18.82 26.69
CA THR A 74 -22.48 -19.79 27.82
C THR A 74 -21.09 -20.14 28.38
N VAL A 75 -19.95 -19.86 27.75
CA VAL A 75 -18.65 -20.43 28.21
C VAL A 75 -17.60 -19.38 28.56
N THR A 76 -17.03 -19.49 29.76
CA THR A 76 -15.89 -18.71 30.24
C THR A 76 -14.70 -19.64 30.49
N GLY A 77 -13.62 -19.47 29.72
CA GLY A 77 -12.32 -20.13 29.98
C GLY A 77 -11.78 -21.04 28.87
N THR A 78 -12.60 -21.49 27.92
CA THR A 78 -12.16 -22.40 26.84
C THR A 78 -11.34 -21.69 25.75
N PRO A 79 -10.53 -22.43 24.95
CA PRO A 79 -9.75 -21.85 23.84
C PRO A 79 -10.63 -21.13 22.81
N ALA A 80 -10.03 -20.19 22.09
CA ALA A 80 -10.67 -19.38 21.05
C ALA A 80 -11.46 -20.20 20.00
N THR A 81 -11.05 -21.44 19.72
CA THR A 81 -11.70 -22.36 18.78
C THR A 81 -12.97 -23.02 19.33
N GLU A 82 -13.20 -22.98 20.63
CA GLU A 82 -14.41 -23.47 21.30
C GLU A 82 -15.40 -22.33 21.59
N THR A 83 -14.92 -21.10 21.71
CA THR A 83 -15.74 -19.90 21.98
C THR A 83 -16.20 -19.17 20.72
N THR A 84 -15.65 -19.46 19.54
CA THR A 84 -16.05 -18.84 18.27
C THR A 84 -16.39 -19.88 17.20
N GLY A 85 -17.47 -19.64 16.45
CA GLY A 85 -18.03 -20.62 15.52
C GLY A 85 -17.19 -20.88 14.26
N PRO A 86 -17.47 -21.95 13.50
CA PRO A 86 -16.74 -22.28 12.28
C PRO A 86 -16.85 -21.19 11.19
N LEU A 87 -17.91 -20.39 11.21
CA LEU A 87 -18.07 -19.24 10.32
C LEU A 87 -17.07 -18.12 10.62
N PHE A 88 -16.78 -17.84 11.89
CA PHE A 88 -15.74 -16.89 12.30
C PHE A 88 -14.38 -17.32 11.74
N TRP A 89 -13.99 -18.58 11.95
CA TRP A 89 -12.71 -19.11 11.46
C TRP A 89 -12.63 -19.20 9.94
N GLY A 90 -13.71 -19.59 9.26
CA GLY A 90 -13.78 -19.62 7.80
C GLY A 90 -13.56 -18.23 7.18
N LEU A 91 -14.23 -17.21 7.73
CA LEU A 91 -14.01 -15.81 7.32
C LEU A 91 -12.59 -15.34 7.66
N ALA A 92 -12.09 -15.64 8.86
CA ALA A 92 -10.75 -15.27 9.29
C ALA A 92 -9.65 -15.81 8.36
N VAL A 93 -9.68 -17.11 8.04
CA VAL A 93 -8.70 -17.74 7.13
C VAL A 93 -8.79 -17.15 5.73
N LEU A 94 -10.00 -17.04 5.17
CA LEU A 94 -10.23 -16.45 3.85
C LEU A 94 -9.65 -15.03 3.77
N PHE A 95 -9.86 -14.23 4.81
CA PHE A 95 -9.44 -12.84 4.82
C PHE A 95 -7.95 -12.64 5.13
N ILE A 96 -7.34 -13.49 5.95
CA ILE A 96 -5.87 -13.53 6.10
C ILE A 96 -5.21 -13.80 4.74
N LEU A 97 -5.73 -14.76 3.96
CA LEU A 97 -5.25 -15.05 2.61
C LEU A 97 -5.46 -13.84 1.68
N LEU A 98 -6.63 -13.19 1.73
CA LEU A 98 -6.93 -12.00 0.93
C LEU A 98 -5.98 -10.83 1.24
N ILE A 99 -5.65 -10.58 2.51
CA ILE A 99 -4.68 -9.55 2.91
C ILE A 99 -3.27 -9.92 2.47
N GLY A 100 -2.85 -11.18 2.61
CA GLY A 100 -1.54 -11.63 2.11
C GLY A 100 -1.38 -11.43 0.60
N VAL A 101 -2.38 -11.85 -0.17
CA VAL A 101 -2.44 -11.65 -1.63
C VAL A 101 -2.50 -10.16 -1.97
N GLY A 102 -3.32 -9.37 -1.27
CA GLY A 102 -3.47 -7.93 -1.49
C GLY A 102 -2.18 -7.14 -1.23
N ALA A 103 -1.46 -7.48 -0.15
CA ALA A 103 -0.15 -6.91 0.18
C ALA A 103 0.90 -7.24 -0.90
N GLN A 104 0.99 -8.51 -1.32
CA GLN A 104 1.93 -8.92 -2.34
C GLN A 104 1.60 -8.33 -3.73
N PHE A 105 0.30 -8.22 -4.05
CA PHE A 105 -0.18 -7.55 -5.26
C PHE A 105 0.13 -6.03 -5.24
N SER A 106 0.03 -5.38 -4.07
CA SER A 106 0.41 -3.97 -3.91
C SER A 106 1.90 -3.75 -4.18
N GLU A 107 2.78 -4.62 -3.68
CA GLU A 107 4.23 -4.57 -3.97
C GLU A 107 4.52 -4.76 -5.46
N ILE A 108 3.91 -5.76 -6.09
CA ILE A 108 4.09 -6.02 -7.54
C ILE A 108 3.58 -4.84 -8.39
N SER A 109 2.46 -4.24 -8.00
CA SER A 109 1.87 -3.08 -8.69
C SER A 109 2.73 -1.82 -8.52
N ALA A 110 3.27 -1.59 -7.33
CA ALA A 110 4.21 -0.52 -7.03
C ALA A 110 5.49 -0.63 -7.86
N ALA A 111 6.11 -1.81 -7.89
CA ALA A 111 7.33 -2.07 -8.66
C ALA A 111 7.12 -1.87 -10.16
N ARG A 112 5.97 -2.30 -10.71
CA ARG A 112 5.61 -2.08 -12.13
C ARG A 112 5.40 -0.61 -12.45
N SER A 113 4.70 0.13 -11.60
CA SER A 113 4.48 1.58 -11.77
C SER A 113 5.80 2.35 -11.72
N ALA A 114 6.69 2.03 -10.77
CA ALA A 114 8.00 2.65 -10.64
C ALA A 114 8.89 2.37 -11.87
N ALA A 115 8.88 1.15 -12.40
CA ALA A 115 9.58 0.79 -13.63
C ALA A 115 9.02 1.53 -14.86
N ALA A 116 7.69 1.69 -14.97
CA ALA A 116 7.05 2.44 -16.05
C ALA A 116 7.41 3.95 -16.04
N LEU A 117 7.74 4.49 -14.87
CA LEU A 117 8.21 5.87 -14.68
C LEU A 117 9.73 6.04 -14.86
N GLY A 118 10.46 4.99 -15.28
CA GLY A 118 11.91 5.03 -15.47
C GLY A 118 12.74 4.96 -14.18
N HIS A 119 12.11 4.65 -13.05
CA HIS A 119 12.76 4.51 -11.74
C HIS A 119 12.52 3.10 -11.18
N PRO A 120 13.13 2.05 -11.77
CA PRO A 120 12.92 0.68 -11.31
C PRO A 120 13.37 0.49 -9.86
N ARG A 121 12.45 -0.01 -9.01
CA ARG A 121 12.77 -0.39 -7.62
C ARG A 121 13.72 -1.58 -7.58
N ARG A 122 14.39 -1.73 -6.42
CA ARG A 122 15.28 -2.87 -6.16
C ARG A 122 14.49 -4.18 -6.23
N VAL A 123 14.92 -5.11 -7.07
CA VAL A 123 14.29 -6.42 -7.20
C VAL A 123 14.56 -7.21 -5.92
N HIS A 124 13.50 -7.56 -5.19
CA HIS A 124 13.58 -8.48 -4.06
C HIS A 124 13.55 -9.92 -4.57
N GLU A 125 14.50 -10.75 -4.14
CA GLU A 125 14.59 -12.17 -4.54
C GLU A 125 13.42 -13.02 -4.00
N PHE A 126 12.79 -12.59 -2.91
CA PHE A 126 11.72 -13.33 -2.23
C PHE A 126 10.46 -12.47 -1.99
N PRO A 127 9.25 -12.99 -2.31
CA PRO A 127 7.99 -12.32 -2.03
C PRO A 127 7.75 -12.28 -0.51
N THR A 128 7.95 -11.11 0.08
CA THR A 128 8.00 -10.93 1.54
C THR A 128 7.04 -9.86 2.06
N ALA A 129 6.41 -9.05 1.18
CA ALA A 129 5.46 -8.01 1.59
C ALA A 129 4.21 -8.55 2.30
N TRP A 130 3.83 -9.81 2.05
CA TRP A 130 2.68 -10.45 2.70
C TRP A 130 2.91 -10.82 4.17
N ILE A 131 4.16 -11.01 4.60
CA ILE A 131 4.48 -11.66 5.89
C ILE A 131 3.96 -10.85 7.08
N ILE A 132 4.36 -9.57 7.17
CA ILE A 132 4.00 -8.72 8.33
C ILE A 132 2.49 -8.43 8.36
N PRO A 133 1.81 -8.09 7.24
CA PRO A 133 0.35 -8.00 7.19
C PRO A 133 -0.36 -9.26 7.65
N VAL A 134 0.08 -10.46 7.21
CA VAL A 134 -0.54 -11.74 7.60
C VAL A 134 -0.33 -12.04 9.09
N CYS A 135 0.89 -11.88 9.62
CA CYS A 135 1.16 -12.05 11.04
C CYS A 135 0.38 -11.05 11.90
N GLY A 136 0.25 -9.81 11.44
CA GLY A 136 -0.53 -8.76 12.09
C GLY A 136 -2.03 -9.05 12.13
N MET A 137 -2.59 -9.49 11.00
CA MET A 137 -3.99 -9.91 10.91
C MET A 137 -4.28 -11.13 11.78
N PHE A 138 -3.40 -12.14 11.76
CA PHE A 138 -3.50 -13.30 12.63
C PHE A 138 -3.48 -12.90 14.11
N ALA A 139 -2.56 -12.02 14.52
CA ALA A 139 -2.48 -11.49 15.88
C ALA A 139 -3.77 -10.74 16.29
N ALA A 140 -4.29 -9.87 15.42
CA ALA A 140 -5.53 -9.13 15.67
C ALA A 140 -6.73 -10.08 15.84
N ILE A 141 -6.88 -11.05 14.93
CA ILE A 141 -7.96 -12.05 14.96
C ILE A 141 -7.87 -12.90 16.24
N MET A 142 -6.68 -13.37 16.60
CA MET A 142 -6.47 -14.14 17.84
C MET A 142 -6.81 -13.31 19.09
N LEU A 143 -6.45 -12.02 19.14
CA LEU A 143 -6.82 -11.16 20.28
C LEU A 143 -8.34 -10.97 20.37
N VAL A 144 -9.02 -10.75 19.24
CA VAL A 144 -10.49 -10.64 19.18
C VAL A 144 -11.15 -11.93 19.65
N ALA A 145 -10.72 -13.08 19.12
CA ALA A 145 -11.20 -14.42 19.44
C ALA A 145 -10.76 -14.94 20.82
N THR A 146 -9.90 -14.22 21.54
CA THR A 146 -9.55 -14.54 22.94
C THR A 146 -10.31 -13.62 23.91
N LEU A 147 -10.31 -12.31 23.66
CA LEU A 147 -10.77 -11.32 24.63
C LEU A 147 -12.28 -11.07 24.61
N HIS A 148 -12.97 -11.34 23.50
CA HIS A 148 -14.44 -11.23 23.34
C HIS A 148 -15.05 -9.96 23.98
N SER A 149 -14.35 -8.83 23.97
CA SER A 149 -14.72 -7.62 24.72
C SER A 149 -15.18 -6.51 23.79
N THR A 150 -16.07 -5.64 24.27
CA THR A 150 -16.53 -4.46 23.49
C THR A 150 -15.39 -3.51 23.15
N ALA A 151 -14.30 -3.50 23.92
CA ALA A 151 -13.07 -2.80 23.58
C ALA A 151 -12.46 -3.25 22.24
N MET A 152 -12.67 -4.51 21.83
CA MET A 152 -12.21 -5.03 20.54
C MET A 152 -12.93 -4.43 19.33
N PHE A 153 -14.09 -3.77 19.50
CA PHE A 153 -14.72 -2.98 18.43
C PHE A 153 -13.86 -1.78 18.01
N VAL A 154 -12.96 -1.32 18.87
CA VAL A 154 -12.03 -0.22 18.57
C VAL A 154 -10.61 -0.77 18.44
N ALA A 155 -10.14 -1.56 19.41
CA ALA A 155 -8.79 -2.08 19.44
C ALA A 155 -8.49 -3.05 18.29
N GLY A 156 -9.42 -3.96 17.93
CA GLY A 156 -9.23 -4.91 16.83
C GLY A 156 -9.00 -4.22 15.49
N PRO A 157 -9.92 -3.32 15.05
CA PRO A 157 -9.73 -2.51 13.84
C PRO A 157 -8.48 -1.66 13.84
N LEU A 158 -8.11 -1.02 14.97
CA LEU A 158 -6.87 -0.23 15.06
C LEU A 158 -5.62 -1.11 14.91
N ILE A 159 -5.57 -2.26 15.57
CA ILE A 159 -4.45 -3.21 15.45
C ILE A 159 -4.33 -3.69 14.00
N ALA A 160 -5.43 -4.07 13.35
CA ALA A 160 -5.43 -4.47 11.94
C ALA A 160 -4.97 -3.33 11.01
N PHE A 161 -5.48 -2.11 11.22
CA PHE A 161 -5.09 -0.92 10.46
C PHE A 161 -3.58 -0.66 10.57
N PHE A 162 -3.03 -0.59 11.80
CA PHE A 162 -1.62 -0.29 12.00
C PHE A 162 -0.69 -1.45 11.62
N ALA A 163 -1.11 -2.70 11.79
CA ALA A 163 -0.29 -3.84 11.39
C ALA A 163 -0.19 -3.99 9.86
N VAL A 164 -1.29 -3.81 9.13
CA VAL A 164 -1.31 -3.87 7.65
C VAL A 164 -0.77 -2.57 7.05
N GLY A 165 -1.35 -1.42 7.41
CA GLY A 165 -0.97 -0.12 6.86
C GLY A 165 0.42 0.32 7.29
N GLY A 166 0.77 0.11 8.56
CA GLY A 166 2.09 0.45 9.10
C GLY A 166 3.21 -0.43 8.54
N SER A 167 2.96 -1.71 8.22
CA SER A 167 3.99 -2.55 7.60
C SER A 167 4.20 -2.26 6.13
N LEU A 168 3.12 -2.01 5.38
CA LEU A 168 3.21 -1.56 3.98
C LEU A 168 3.90 -0.18 3.90
N LEU A 169 3.51 0.77 4.75
CA LEU A 169 4.16 2.09 4.85
C LEU A 169 5.64 1.98 5.24
N ALA A 170 5.97 1.18 6.26
CA ALA A 170 7.36 1.02 6.70
C ALA A 170 8.23 0.28 5.67
N ARG A 171 7.65 -0.50 4.76
CA ARG A 171 8.35 -1.09 3.62
C ARG A 171 8.55 -0.07 2.50
N ASP A 172 7.53 0.73 2.18
CA ASP A 172 7.61 1.81 1.18
C ASP A 172 8.65 2.88 1.59
N LEU A 173 8.68 3.26 2.87
CA LEU A 173 9.71 4.14 3.45
C LEU A 173 11.14 3.56 3.37
N LEU A 174 11.28 2.23 3.33
CA LEU A 174 12.57 1.55 3.22
C LEU A 174 13.02 1.42 1.77
N ASP A 175 12.08 1.21 0.84
CA ASP A 175 12.31 1.23 -0.61
C ASP A 175 12.71 2.63 -1.12
N ASP A 176 12.04 3.67 -0.62
CA ASP A 176 12.27 5.08 -1.00
C ASP A 176 13.43 5.74 -0.19
N ALA A 177 14.13 4.98 0.65
CA ALA A 177 15.16 5.52 1.54
C ALA A 177 16.44 5.96 0.80
N THR A 178 16.96 7.12 1.19
CA THR A 178 18.29 7.62 0.81
C THR A 178 19.32 7.26 1.87
N ASP A 179 20.61 7.38 1.58
CA ASP A 179 21.68 7.13 2.58
C ASP A 179 21.50 7.94 3.88
N ALA A 180 20.93 9.15 3.77
CA ALA A 180 20.61 10.01 4.91
C ALA A 180 19.38 9.55 5.72
N THR A 181 18.40 8.89 5.09
CA THR A 181 17.13 8.49 5.72
C THR A 181 17.02 6.99 6.04
N LEU A 182 17.93 6.17 5.51
CA LEU A 182 17.95 4.70 5.66
C LEU A 182 17.89 4.23 7.11
N ARG A 183 18.63 4.87 8.03
CA ARG A 183 18.59 4.54 9.46
C ARG A 183 17.19 4.71 10.04
N THR A 184 16.51 5.80 9.69
CA THR A 184 15.15 6.10 10.17
C THR A 184 14.14 5.11 9.62
N ALA A 185 14.17 4.84 8.32
CA ALA A 185 13.29 3.86 7.67
C ALA A 185 13.47 2.45 8.26
N ALA A 186 14.71 1.98 8.39
CA ALA A 186 15.02 0.69 9.01
C ALA A 186 14.56 0.61 10.48
N THR A 187 14.65 1.72 11.23
CA THR A 187 14.15 1.80 12.61
C THR A 187 12.62 1.67 12.66
N VAL A 188 11.89 2.40 11.81
CA VAL A 188 10.42 2.30 11.70
C VAL A 188 10.00 0.88 11.33
N HIS A 189 10.64 0.28 10.33
CA HIS A 189 10.38 -1.10 9.90
C HIS A 189 10.62 -2.11 11.05
N THR A 190 11.72 -1.95 11.77
CA THR A 190 12.05 -2.77 12.94
C THR A 190 11.01 -2.64 14.05
N ILE A 191 10.57 -1.42 14.38
CA ILE A 191 9.53 -1.16 15.40
C ILE A 191 8.22 -1.84 15.00
N VAL A 192 7.77 -1.71 13.75
CA VAL A 192 6.52 -2.34 13.28
C VAL A 192 6.58 -3.86 13.40
N ILE A 193 7.70 -4.49 13.00
CA ILE A 193 7.90 -5.94 13.17
C ILE A 193 7.79 -6.35 14.65
N HIS A 194 8.46 -5.62 15.54
CA HIS A 194 8.46 -5.96 16.98
C HIS A 194 7.08 -5.78 17.62
N VAL A 195 6.33 -4.74 17.25
CA VAL A 195 4.95 -4.54 17.72
C VAL A 195 4.04 -5.69 17.24
N VAL A 196 4.12 -6.07 15.96
CA VAL A 196 3.33 -7.19 15.41
C VAL A 196 3.72 -8.51 16.08
N ALA A 197 5.01 -8.79 16.26
CA ALA A 197 5.50 -9.99 16.92
C ALA A 197 5.06 -10.06 18.40
N PHE A 198 5.17 -8.94 19.13
CA PHE A 198 4.72 -8.85 20.52
C PHE A 198 3.21 -9.10 20.66
N LEU A 199 2.38 -8.51 19.78
CA LEU A 199 0.94 -8.73 19.78
C LEU A 199 0.59 -10.18 19.44
N GLY A 200 1.24 -10.78 18.44
CA GLY A 200 1.03 -12.20 18.07
C GLY A 200 1.41 -13.17 19.18
N LEU A 201 2.58 -12.99 19.80
CA LEU A 201 3.01 -13.79 20.95
C LEU A 201 2.08 -13.60 22.15
N SER A 202 1.63 -12.38 22.42
CA SER A 202 0.66 -12.09 23.49
C SER A 202 -0.67 -12.79 23.25
N ALA A 203 -1.19 -12.78 22.02
CA ALA A 203 -2.44 -13.45 21.67
C ALA A 203 -2.35 -14.98 21.84
N ILE A 204 -1.27 -15.58 21.37
CA ILE A 204 -0.98 -17.02 21.54
C ILE A 204 -0.85 -17.37 23.03
N TYR A 205 -0.12 -16.56 23.79
CA TYR A 205 0.08 -16.75 25.22
C TYR A 205 -1.24 -16.67 26.00
N LEU A 206 -2.06 -15.65 25.77
CA LEU A 206 -3.37 -15.49 26.43
C LEU A 206 -4.31 -16.66 26.11
N ASN A 207 -4.41 -17.07 24.84
CA ASN A 207 -5.20 -18.23 24.45
C ASN A 207 -4.72 -19.53 25.12
N LYS A 208 -3.39 -19.73 25.24
CA LYS A 208 -2.82 -20.90 25.92
C LYS A 208 -2.98 -20.85 27.45
N MET A 209 -2.93 -19.67 28.06
CA MET A 209 -3.18 -19.52 29.49
C MET A 209 -4.65 -19.76 29.84
N SER A 210 -5.60 -19.41 28.95
CA SER A 210 -7.01 -19.79 29.09
C SER A 210 -7.18 -21.31 29.12
N LEU A 211 -6.58 -22.02 28.15
CA LEU A 211 -6.52 -23.49 28.12
C LEU A 211 -6.01 -24.11 29.44
N LEU A 212 -4.94 -23.55 30.01
CA LEU A 212 -4.34 -24.05 31.25
C LEU A 212 -5.16 -23.74 32.51
N ALA A 213 -6.06 -22.77 32.46
CA ALA A 213 -6.96 -22.42 33.57
C ALA A 213 -8.30 -23.20 33.53
N ALA A 214 -8.58 -23.91 32.45
CA ALA A 214 -9.79 -24.69 32.23
C ALA A 214 -9.62 -26.21 32.47
N VAL A 215 -8.43 -26.65 32.89
CA VAL A 215 -8.06 -28.04 33.22
C VAL A 215 -7.77 -28.17 34.71
#